data_AF-I3DV17-F1
#
_entry.id   AF-I3DV17-F1
#
_cell.length_a   1.000
_cell.length_b   1.000
_cell.length_c   1.000
_cell.angle_alpha   90.00
_cell.angle_beta   90.00
_cell.angle_gamma   90.00
#
_symmetry.space_group_name_H-M   'P 1'
#
loop_
_entity.id
_entity.type
_entity.pdbx_description
1 polymer ?
#
loop_
_entity_poly.entity_id
_entity_poly.type
_entity_poly.pdbx_seq_one_letter_code
_entity_poly.pdbx_strand_id
1 'polypeptide(L)' 'MKRAGQPKEVAPAYVFLASDDASFMTGQIIHVNGGEIVNG' A
#
# COMPACT_ATOMS: atom_id res chain seq x y z
N MET A 1 14.21 -2.00 -2.68
CA MET A 1 14.17 -3.18 -3.59
C MET A 1 14.73 -2.73 -4.92
N LYS A 2 15.70 -3.44 -5.50
CA LYS A 2 16.38 -3.00 -6.74
C LYS A 2 15.66 -3.44 -8.01
N ARG A 3 14.33 -3.34 -8.07
CA ARG A 3 13.50 -3.71 -9.23
C ARG A 3 12.19 -2.91 -9.27
N ALA A 4 11.56 -2.86 -10.44
CA ALA A 4 10.19 -2.38 -10.59
C ALA A 4 9.19 -3.30 -9.86
N GLY A 5 8.15 -2.69 -9.29
CA GLY A 5 7.00 -3.40 -8.77
C GLY A 5 6.14 -4.00 -9.87
N GLN A 6 5.39 -5.04 -9.55
CA GLN A 6 4.42 -5.68 -10.43
C GLN A 6 3.00 -5.33 -9.98
N PRO A 7 2.00 -5.25 -10.90
CA PRO A 7 0.64 -4.85 -10.55
C PRO A 7 0.01 -5.67 -9.41
N LYS A 8 0.27 -6.99 -9.40
CA LYS A 8 -0.21 -7.90 -8.34
C LYS A 8 0.32 -7.58 -6.94
N GLU A 9 1.40 -6.81 -6.83
CA GLU A 9 1.97 -6.39 -5.54
C GLU A 9 1.23 -5.18 -4.96
N VAL A 10 0.51 -4.42 -5.79
CA VAL A 10 -0.28 -3.26 -5.34
C VAL A 10 -1.74 -3.66 -5.05
N ALA A 11 -2.29 -4.62 -5.79
CA ALA A 11 -3.68 -5.05 -5.65
C ALA A 11 -4.12 -5.39 -4.19
N PRO A 12 -3.32 -6.09 -3.35
CA PRO A 12 -3.71 -6.37 -1.97
C PRO A 12 -3.88 -5.11 -1.11
N ALA A 13 -3.15 -4.03 -1.38
CA ALA A 13 -3.29 -2.78 -0.62
C ALA A 13 -4.67 -2.15 -0.85
N TYR A 14 -5.19 -2.21 -2.08
CA TYR A 14 -6.55 -1.77 -2.39
C TYR A 14 -7.60 -2.66 -1.73
N VAL A 15 -7.41 -3.98 -1.79
CA VAL A 15 -8.33 -4.94 -1.15
C VAL A 15 -8.40 -4.68 0.35
N PHE A 16 -7.25 -4.47 1.01
CA PHE A 16 -7.19 -4.12 2.42
C PHE A 16 -7.95 -2.82 2.71
N LEU A 17 -7.65 -1.72 2.01
CA LEU A 17 -8.32 -0.43 2.23
C LEU A 17 -9.83 -0.47 1.95
N ALA A 18 -10.29 -1.38 1.07
CA ALA A 18 -11.70 -1.58 0.77
C ALA A 18 -12.40 -2.57 1.73
N SER A 19 -11.65 -3.27 2.59
CA SER A 19 -12.17 -4.28 3.50
C SER A 19 -12.49 -3.71 4.88
N ASP A 20 -13.27 -4.46 5.67
CA ASP A 20 -13.57 -4.13 7.07
C ASP A 20 -12.33 -4.13 7.98
N ASP A 21 -11.23 -4.77 7.55
CA ASP A 21 -9.95 -4.74 8.28
C ASP A 21 -9.36 -3.33 8.35
N ALA A 22 -9.74 -2.44 7.42
CA ALA A 22 -9.36 -1.02 7.40
C ALA A 22 -10.44 -0.10 7.97
N SER A 23 -11.43 -0.62 8.71
CA SER A 23 -12.63 0.12 9.18
C SER A 23 -12.35 1.40 9.99
N PHE A 24 -11.16 1.54 10.58
CA PHE A 24 -10.75 2.75 11.30
C PHE A 24 -9.59 3.52 10.64
N MET A 25 -9.24 3.17 9.40
CA MET A 25 -8.17 3.83 8.65
C MET A 25 -8.77 4.80 7.63
N THR A 26 -8.63 6.09 7.90
CA THR A 26 -9.01 7.17 6.97
C THR A 26 -7.94 8.26 6.92
N GLY A 27 -7.80 8.90 5.76
CA GLY A 27 -6.75 9.90 5.50
C GLY A 27 -5.31 9.39 5.50
N GLN A 28 -5.11 8.06 5.53
CA GLN A 28 -3.79 7.43 5.54
C GLN A 28 -3.33 7.01 4.14
N ILE A 29 -2.02 6.85 3.96
CA ILE A 29 -1.40 6.41 2.71
C ILE A 29 -0.65 5.09 2.92
N ILE A 30 -0.85 4.13 2.01
CA ILE A 30 -0.05 2.90 1.97
C ILE A 30 1.00 3.04 0.86
N HIS A 31 2.27 3.09 1.25
CA HIS A 31 3.39 3.19 0.32
C HIS A 31 3.89 1.81 -0.13
N VAL A 32 3.46 1.37 -1.33
CA VAL A 32 3.98 0.16 -1.99
C VAL A 32 5.07 0.54 -2.99
N ASN A 33 6.24 0.97 -2.50
CA ASN A 33 7.29 1.58 -3.31
C ASN A 33 8.65 0.82 -3.28
N GLY A 34 8.66 -0.40 -2.75
CA GLY A 34 9.89 -1.18 -2.64
C GLY A 34 10.88 -0.66 -1.59
N GLY A 35 10.45 0.16 -0.64
CA GLY A 35 11.26 0.59 0.51
C GLY A 35 11.98 1.92 0.34
N GLU A 36 11.50 2.78 -0.56
CA GLU A 36 11.95 4.18 -0.64
C GLU A 36 11.37 4.97 0.54
N ILE A 37 12.21 5.69 1.27
CA ILE A 37 11.81 6.49 2.42
C ILE A 37 11.20 7.81 1.92
N VAL A 38 9.96 8.08 2.33
CA VAL A 38 9.20 9.26 1.86
C VAL A 38 8.74 10.18 3.00
N ASN A 39 9.17 9.92 4.24
CA ASN A 39 8.76 10.67 5.43
C ASN A 39 7.22 10.79 5.56
N GLY A 40 6.53 9.66 5.30
CA GLY A 40 5.08 9.52 5.43
C GLY A 40 4.62 9.43 6.88
#